data_AF-A0A965UV99-F1
#
_entry.id   AF-A0A965UV99-F1
#
_cell.length_a   1.000
_cell.length_b   1.000
_cell.length_c   1.000
_cell.angle_alpha   90.00
_cell.angle_beta   90.00
_cell.angle_gamma   90.00
#
_symmetry.space_group_name_H-M   'P 1'
#
loop_
_entity.id
_entity.type
_entity.pdbx_description
1 polymer ?
#
loop_
_entity_poly.entity_id
_entity_poly.type
_entity_poly.pdbx_seq_one_letter_code
_entity_poly.pdbx_strand_id
1 'polypeptide(L)'
;MDERPEDLYGANLPILDKLKLLAEWAPLLGRVQVIMDAKTPYDQALAVVKALQWAAGKSDVDVDDEALFHLEALLKTPEGQAFFQWIVSKVQA
;
A
#
# COMPACT_ATOMS: atom_id res chain seq x y z
N MET A 1 3.71 5.27 26.59
CA MET A 1 5.16 5.17 26.37
C MET A 1 5.49 6.30 25.43
N ASP A 2 6.35 7.21 25.85
CA ASP A 2 6.73 8.38 25.05
C ASP A 2 7.90 7.95 24.16
N GLU A 3 7.62 7.66 22.89
CA GLU A 3 8.66 7.33 21.91
C GLU A 3 9.52 8.57 21.69
N ARG A 4 10.77 8.52 22.15
CA ARG A 4 11.69 9.63 22.00
C ARG A 4 11.93 9.87 20.50
N PRO A 5 11.98 11.12 20.02
CA PRO A 5 12.11 11.41 18.59
C PRO A 5 13.36 10.79 17.95
N GLU A 6 14.42 10.56 18.72
CA GLU A 6 15.63 9.85 18.30
C GLU A 6 15.42 8.34 17.98
N ASP A 7 14.37 7.71 18.50
CA ASP A 7 14.06 6.29 18.27
C ASP A 7 13.10 6.07 17.08
N LEU A 8 12.59 7.15 16.49
CA LEU A 8 11.66 7.10 15.36
C LEU A 8 12.37 6.71 14.05
N TYR A 9 11.76 5.78 13.32
CA TYR A 9 12.08 5.44 11.92
C TYR A 9 13.56 5.13 11.62
N GLY A 10 14.26 4.51 12.58
CA GLY A 10 15.65 4.06 12.37
C GLY A 10 16.69 5.19 12.38
N ALA A 11 16.36 6.37 12.94
CA ALA A 11 17.28 7.51 13.03
C ALA A 11 18.61 7.17 13.74
N ASN A 12 18.60 6.22 14.68
CA ASN A 12 19.77 5.73 15.41
C ASN A 12 20.45 4.49 14.80
N LEU A 13 20.00 4.00 13.64
CA LEU A 13 20.64 2.84 12.99
C LEU A 13 22.06 3.19 12.47
N PRO A 14 23.00 2.25 12.52
CA PRO A 14 24.26 2.35 11.81
C PRO A 14 24.03 2.67 10.32
N ILE A 15 24.95 3.41 9.69
CA ILE A 15 24.80 3.87 8.30
C ILE A 15 24.52 2.69 7.34
N LEU A 16 25.18 1.55 7.56
CA LEU A 16 24.97 0.36 6.74
C LEU A 16 23.55 -0.21 6.87
N ASP A 17 22.98 -0.19 8.07
CA ASP A 17 21.62 -0.68 8.30
C ASP A 17 20.56 0.29 7.77
N LYS A 18 20.84 1.60 7.79
CA LYS A 18 20.03 2.60 7.07
C LYS A 18 20.02 2.35 5.57
N LEU A 19 21.18 2.03 4.97
CA LEU A 19 21.27 1.73 3.54
C LEU A 19 20.54 0.43 3.18
N LYS A 20 20.60 -0.59 4.04
CA LYS A 20 19.80 -1.82 3.87
C LYS A 20 18.31 -1.53 3.94
N LEU A 21 17.87 -0.75 4.94
CA LEU A 21 16.47 -0.35 5.07
C LEU A 21 16.01 0.42 3.82
N LEU A 22 16.79 1.38 3.34
CA LEU A 22 16.48 2.09 2.09
C LEU A 22 16.37 1.14 0.89
N ALA A 23 17.28 0.17 0.77
CA ALA A 23 17.25 -0.81 -0.32
C ALA A 23 16.01 -1.73 -0.25
N GLU A 24 15.62 -2.14 0.96
CA GLU A 24 14.44 -2.96 1.21
C GLU A 24 13.14 -2.24 0.82
N TRP A 25 13.06 -0.93 1.10
CA TRP A 25 11.89 -0.10 0.83
C TRP A 25 11.91 0.57 -0.55
N ALA A 26 13.04 0.56 -1.26
CA ALA A 26 13.17 1.13 -2.60
C ALA A 26 12.09 0.65 -3.61
N PRO A 27 11.64 -0.62 -3.62
CA PRO A 27 10.57 -1.06 -4.52
C PRO A 27 9.23 -0.33 -4.32
N LEU A 28 8.99 0.29 -3.16
CA LEU A 28 7.80 1.10 -2.91
C LEU A 28 7.71 2.28 -3.88
N LEU A 29 8.83 2.88 -4.26
CA LEU A 29 8.87 3.99 -5.21
C LEU A 29 8.29 3.59 -6.57
N GLY A 30 8.66 2.41 -7.07
CA GLY A 30 8.11 1.87 -8.32
C GLY A 30 6.61 1.56 -8.21
N ARG A 31 6.15 1.11 -7.04
CA ARG A 31 4.72 0.86 -6.79
C ARG A 31 3.91 2.15 -6.76
N VAL A 32 4.45 3.21 -6.16
CA VAL A 32 3.84 4.55 -6.18
C VAL A 32 3.77 5.12 -7.59
N GLN A 33 4.81 4.91 -8.42
CA GLN A 33 4.75 5.28 -9.84
C GLN A 33 3.59 4.59 -10.56
N VAL A 34 3.39 3.28 -10.36
CA VAL A 34 2.26 2.54 -10.94
C VAL A 34 0.90 3.11 -10.50
N ILE A 35 0.78 3.58 -9.24
CA ILE A 35 -0.43 4.25 -8.74
C ILE A 35 -0.67 5.58 -9.46
N MET A 36 0.38 6.37 -9.70
CA MET A 36 0.27 7.67 -10.37
C MET A 36 0.00 7.52 -11.87
N ASP A 37 0.55 6.49 -12.50
CA ASP A 37 0.39 6.23 -13.94
C ASP A 37 -0.93 5.52 -14.28
N ALA A 38 -1.74 5.16 -13.28
CA ALA A 38 -3.03 4.52 -13.47
C ALA A 38 -4.01 5.43 -14.24
N LYS A 39 -4.61 4.89 -15.31
CA LYS A 39 -5.46 5.66 -16.23
C LYS A 39 -6.88 5.88 -15.74
N THR A 40 -7.34 5.03 -14.82
CA THR A 40 -8.69 5.11 -14.27
C THR A 40 -8.65 5.06 -12.73
N PRO A 41 -9.64 5.63 -12.03
CA PRO A 41 -9.74 5.51 -10.57
C PRO A 41 -9.77 4.06 -10.08
N TYR A 42 -10.34 3.15 -10.89
CA TYR A 42 -10.38 1.72 -10.56
C TYR A 42 -9.00 1.07 -10.67
N ASP A 43 -8.26 1.34 -11.75
CA ASP A 43 -6.88 0.85 -11.89
C ASP A 43 -5.99 1.42 -10.79
N GLN A 44 -6.23 2.67 -10.39
CA GLN A 44 -5.51 3.32 -9.29
C GLN A 44 -5.81 2.62 -7.96
N ALA A 45 -7.07 2.30 -7.67
CA ALA A 45 -7.44 1.57 -6.47
C ALA A 45 -6.80 0.17 -6.42
N LEU A 46 -6.79 -0.56 -7.53
CA LEU A 46 -6.10 -1.85 -7.62
C LEU A 46 -4.59 -1.71 -7.41
N ALA A 47 -3.97 -0.68 -7.98
CA ALA A 47 -2.55 -0.41 -7.78
C ALA A 47 -2.23 -0.09 -6.31
N VAL A 48 -3.08 0.66 -5.63
CA VAL A 48 -2.98 0.95 -4.19
C VAL A 48 -3.07 -0.34 -3.37
N VAL A 49 -4.08 -1.18 -3.61
CA VAL A 49 -4.24 -2.45 -2.88
C VAL A 49 -3.00 -3.34 -3.05
N LYS A 50 -2.46 -3.46 -4.26
CA LYS A 50 -1.22 -4.21 -4.52
C LYS A 50 0.01 -3.61 -3.85
N ALA A 51 0.08 -2.29 -3.73
CA ALA A 51 1.18 -1.62 -3.03
C ALA A 51 1.10 -1.87 -1.53
N LEU A 52 -0.11 -1.78 -0.96
CA LEU A 52 -0.37 -2.09 0.44
C LEU A 52 -0.07 -3.55 0.75
N GLN A 53 -0.47 -4.49 -0.11
CA GLN A 53 -0.23 -5.92 0.11
C GLN A 53 1.28 -6.25 0.14
N TRP A 54 2.08 -5.56 -0.68
CA TRP A 54 3.54 -5.73 -0.62
C TRP A 54 4.18 -5.13 0.64
N ALA A 55 3.56 -4.09 1.20
CA ALA A 55 4.02 -3.45 2.44
C ALA A 55 3.58 -4.26 3.68
N ALA A 56 2.35 -4.76 3.66
CA ALA A 56 1.74 -5.65 4.65
C ALA A 56 2.56 -6.94 4.82
N GLY A 57 3.02 -7.55 3.72
CA GLY A 57 3.92 -8.70 3.77
C GLY A 57 5.34 -8.44 4.29
N LYS A 58 5.61 -7.25 4.85
CA LYS A 58 6.82 -6.92 5.64
C LYS A 58 6.49 -6.68 7.12
N SER A 59 5.20 -6.71 7.48
CA SER A 59 4.72 -6.60 8.83
C SER A 59 4.66 -8.00 9.47
N ASP A 60 4.63 -8.05 10.79
CA ASP A 60 4.47 -9.31 11.55
C ASP A 60 2.97 -9.69 11.73
N VAL A 61 2.05 -8.97 11.08
CA VAL A 61 0.60 -9.13 11.33
C VAL A 61 -0.11 -9.71 10.11
N ASP A 62 -0.25 -11.03 10.04
CA ASP A 62 -0.86 -11.73 8.88
C ASP A 62 -2.27 -11.25 8.47
N VAL A 63 -3.00 -10.59 9.38
CA VAL A 63 -4.39 -10.16 9.14
C VAL A 63 -4.50 -9.10 8.05
N ASP A 64 -3.49 -8.24 7.89
CA ASP A 64 -3.54 -7.15 6.89
C ASP A 64 -3.32 -7.70 5.47
N ASP A 65 -2.42 -8.68 5.33
CA ASP A 65 -2.19 -9.45 4.12
C ASP A 65 -3.45 -10.20 3.66
N GLU A 66 -4.11 -10.93 4.56
CA GLU A 66 -5.36 -11.65 4.26
C GLU A 66 -6.48 -10.69 3.85
N ALA A 67 -6.64 -9.58 4.58
CA ALA A 67 -7.65 -8.57 4.27
C ALA A 67 -7.44 -7.96 2.88
N LEU A 68 -6.19 -7.63 2.53
CA LEU A 68 -5.85 -7.05 1.23
C LEU A 68 -6.00 -8.06 0.09
N PHE A 69 -5.70 -9.33 0.33
CA PHE A 69 -5.96 -10.41 -0.63
C PHE A 69 -7.46 -10.54 -0.95
N HIS A 70 -8.31 -10.59 0.08
CA HIS A 70 -9.76 -10.67 -0.12
C HIS A 70 -10.33 -9.40 -0.77
N LEU A 71 -9.82 -8.23 -0.40
CA LEU A 71 -10.24 -6.96 -1.01
C LEU A 71 -9.88 -6.91 -2.50
N GLU A 72 -8.67 -7.33 -2.87
CA GLU A 72 -8.26 -7.38 -4.27
C GLU A 72 -9.15 -8.36 -5.07
N ALA A 73 -9.45 -9.52 -4.48
CA ALA A 73 -10.32 -10.51 -5.10
C ALA A 73 -11.74 -9.97 -5.31
N LEU A 74 -12.29 -9.26 -4.32
CA LEU A 74 -13.60 -8.62 -4.42
C LEU A 74 -13.62 -7.55 -5.51
N LEU A 75 -12.63 -6.66 -5.55
CA LEU A 75 -12.56 -5.59 -6.55
C LEU A 75 -12.52 -6.13 -7.98
N LYS A 76 -11.84 -7.26 -8.21
CA LYS A 76 -11.75 -7.93 -9.51
C LYS A 76 -13.06 -8.55 -9.99
N THR A 77 -14.07 -8.70 -9.12
CA THR A 77 -15.39 -9.18 -9.54
C THR A 77 -16.17 -8.07 -10.28
N PRO A 78 -17.07 -8.42 -11.22
CA PRO A 78 -17.92 -7.43 -11.88
C PRO A 78 -18.75 -6.61 -10.89
N GLU A 79 -19.29 -7.25 -9.85
CA GLU A 79 -20.10 -6.62 -8.82
C GLU A 79 -19.27 -5.65 -7.97
N GLY A 80 -18.06 -6.07 -7.59
CA GLY A 80 -17.13 -5.22 -6.84
C GLY A 80 -16.69 -4.00 -7.63
N GLN A 81 -16.39 -4.17 -8.92
CA GLN A 81 -16.06 -3.06 -9.80
C GLN A 81 -17.25 -2.08 -9.97
N ALA A 82 -18.46 -2.59 -10.16
CA ALA A 82 -19.67 -1.78 -10.27
C ALA A 82 -19.94 -0.99 -8.98
N PHE A 83 -19.79 -1.62 -7.82
CA PHE A 83 -19.93 -0.96 -6.52
C PHE A 83 -18.89 0.14 -6.32
N PHE A 84 -17.63 -0.12 -6.67
CA PHE A 84 -16.56 0.87 -6.62
C PHE A 84 -16.89 2.08 -7.51
N GLN A 85 -17.29 1.85 -8.76
CA GLN A 85 -17.67 2.92 -9.68
C GLN A 85 -18.85 3.74 -9.14
N TRP A 86 -19.82 3.10 -8.51
CA TRP A 86 -20.91 3.79 -7.85
C TRP A 86 -20.41 4.69 -6.70
N ILE A 87 -19.52 4.20 -5.83
CA ILE A 87 -18.93 5.04 -4.75
C ILE A 87 -18.21 6.25 -5.34
N VAL A 88 -17.34 6.04 -6.33
CA VAL A 88 -16.59 7.13 -6.98
C VAL A 88 -17.55 8.18 -7.56
N SER A 89 -18.67 7.74 -8.15
CA SER A 89 -19.69 8.64 -8.67
C SER A 89 -20.37 9.51 -7.60
N LYS A 90 -20.37 9.08 -6.33
CA LYS A 90 -20.91 9.85 -5.20
C LYS A 90 -19.92 10.82 -4.58
N VAL A 91 -18.62 10.52 -4.65
CA VAL A 91 -17.56 11.38 -4.10
C VAL A 91 -17.16 12.49 -5.07
N GLN A 92 -17.30 12.23 -6.38
CA GLN A 92 -17.01 13.22 -7.43
C GLN A 92 -18.23 14.10 -7.80
N ALA A 93 -19.39 13.86 -7.20
CA ALA A 93 -20.60 14.68 -7.36
C ALA A 93 -20.65 15.81 -6.32
#